data_AF-A0A7C5VHG0-F1
#
_entry.id   AF-A0A7C5VHG0-F1
#
_cell.length_a   1.000
_cell.length_b   1.000
_cell.length_c   1.000
_cell.angle_alpha   90.00
_cell.angle_beta   90.00
_cell.angle_gamma   90.00
#
_symmetry.space_group_name_H-M   'P 1'
#
loop_
_entity.id
_entity.type
_entity.pdbx_description
1 polymer ?
#
loop_
_entity_poly.entity_id
_entity_poly.type
_entity_poly.pdbx_seq_one_letter_code
_entity_poly.pdbx_strand_id
1 'polypeptide(L)'
;MGAEEEVYERLLRAHAEEVRSQGLAKVPEELLDAIAAHASSLRRAIRTAAEKGSVHQRLRERELEVMRRVLADLLERRLAKVVGAALEGRVPENALLFELQLYQELRTALDSYRDLMLQAVEDLDLRGCTYRRGQALLVFMEDHPAVTDEEGRRRGPFRRGSIASLPPVTALLALDAGKARRIPPPRRPE
;
A
#
# COMPACT_ATOMS: atom_id res chain seq x y z
N MET A 1 21.34 -9.21 -31.92
CA MET A 1 21.31 -8.91 -30.48
C MET A 1 19.86 -9.02 -30.06
N GLY A 2 19.56 -10.00 -29.21
CA GLY A 2 18.19 -10.48 -28.99
C GLY A 2 17.41 -9.60 -28.02
N ALA A 3 16.09 -9.54 -28.19
CA ALA A 3 15.16 -8.81 -27.32
C ALA A 3 15.31 -9.17 -25.81
N GLU A 4 15.89 -10.33 -25.49
CA GLU A 4 16.15 -10.81 -24.13
C GLU A 4 17.22 -9.97 -23.40
N GLU A 5 18.32 -9.65 -24.11
CA GLU A 5 19.43 -8.84 -23.59
C GLU A 5 18.97 -7.40 -23.34
N GLU A 6 18.01 -6.94 -24.15
CA GLU A 6 17.38 -5.62 -24.02
C GLU A 6 16.53 -5.48 -22.75
N VAL A 7 15.78 -6.53 -22.34
CA VAL A 7 14.97 -6.48 -21.11
C VAL A 7 15.86 -6.42 -19.87
N TYR A 8 16.92 -7.22 -19.84
CA TYR A 8 17.85 -7.25 -18.71
C TYR A 8 18.57 -5.91 -18.53
N GLU A 9 19.10 -5.35 -19.61
CA GLU A 9 19.73 -4.03 -19.62
C GLU A 9 18.76 -2.92 -19.18
N ARG A 10 17.50 -2.96 -19.64
CA ARG A 10 16.49 -1.99 -19.22
C ARG A 10 16.14 -2.10 -17.74
N LEU A 11 16.04 -3.33 -17.19
CA LEU A 11 15.83 -3.55 -15.76
C LEU A 11 17.00 -3.01 -14.92
N LEU A 12 18.24 -3.26 -15.35
CA LEU A 12 19.43 -2.73 -14.67
C LEU A 12 19.48 -1.20 -14.71
N ARG A 13 19.12 -0.59 -15.84
CA ARG A 13 19.02 0.87 -15.96
C ARG A 13 17.97 1.44 -15.04
N ALA A 14 16.77 0.86 -15.00
CA ALA A 14 15.71 1.29 -14.08
C ALA A 14 16.15 1.19 -12.62
N HIS A 15 16.82 0.09 -12.24
CA HIS A 15 17.41 -0.07 -10.91
C HIS A 15 18.49 0.99 -10.60
N ALA A 16 19.39 1.26 -11.54
CA ALA A 16 20.44 2.28 -11.37
C ALA A 16 19.88 3.70 -11.29
N GLU A 17 18.80 4.00 -12.00
CA GLU A 17 18.06 5.26 -11.87
C GLU A 17 17.39 5.37 -10.50
N GLU A 18 16.73 4.30 -10.03
CA GLU A 18 16.12 4.26 -8.71
C GLU A 18 17.14 4.46 -7.58
N VAL A 19 18.35 3.94 -7.72
CA VAL A 19 19.42 4.15 -6.73
C VAL A 19 19.87 5.61 -6.67
N ARG A 20 19.88 6.31 -7.82
CA ARG A 20 20.37 7.69 -7.93
C ARG A 20 19.30 8.73 -7.59
N SER A 21 18.03 8.41 -7.79
CA SER A 21 16.93 9.36 -7.58
C SER A 21 16.59 9.51 -6.09
N GLN A 22 16.24 10.74 -5.69
CA GLN A 22 15.72 11.03 -4.36
C GLN A 22 14.23 10.61 -4.24
N GLY A 23 13.45 10.82 -5.31
CA GLY A 23 12.06 10.33 -5.45
C GLY A 23 11.98 9.01 -6.21
N LEU A 24 10.77 8.52 -6.47
CA LEU A 24 10.57 7.34 -7.30
C LEU A 24 11.01 7.63 -8.73
N ALA A 25 11.87 6.77 -9.28
CA ALA A 25 12.21 6.87 -10.69
C ALA A 25 11.01 6.46 -11.55
N LYS A 26 10.92 7.01 -12.77
CA LYS A 26 9.87 6.61 -13.71
C LYS A 26 10.19 5.21 -14.24
N VAL A 27 9.29 4.26 -13.98
CA VAL A 27 9.36 2.92 -14.58
C VAL A 27 8.39 2.90 -15.76
N PRO A 28 8.87 2.74 -17.00
CA PRO A 28 7.98 2.63 -18.16
C PRO A 28 7.07 1.40 -18.05
N GLU A 29 5.77 1.54 -18.35
CA GLU A 29 4.82 0.41 -18.33
C GLU A 29 5.26 -0.73 -19.26
N GLU A 30 5.77 -0.37 -20.44
CA GLU A 30 6.34 -1.28 -21.42
C GLU A 30 7.47 -2.16 -20.84
N LEU A 31 8.21 -1.67 -19.84
CA LEU A 31 9.26 -2.45 -19.18
C LEU A 31 8.65 -3.49 -18.24
N LEU A 32 7.56 -3.16 -17.55
CA LEU A 32 6.85 -4.10 -16.67
C LEU A 32 6.29 -5.27 -17.48
N ASP A 33 5.67 -4.97 -18.61
CA ASP A 33 5.14 -5.97 -19.54
C ASP A 33 6.26 -6.85 -20.10
N ALA A 34 7.37 -6.24 -20.51
CA ALA A 34 8.52 -6.96 -21.04
C ALA A 34 9.16 -7.90 -20.01
N ILE A 35 9.28 -7.47 -18.73
CA ILE A 35 9.77 -8.33 -17.64
C ILE A 35 8.84 -9.53 -17.44
N ALA A 36 7.53 -9.32 -17.43
CA ALA A 36 6.54 -10.39 -17.25
C ALA A 36 6.56 -11.39 -18.40
N ALA A 37 6.66 -10.90 -19.64
CA ALA A 37 6.76 -11.72 -20.85
C ALA A 37 8.06 -12.54 -20.85
N HIS A 38 9.21 -11.91 -20.58
CA HIS A 38 10.51 -12.59 -20.56
C HIS A 38 10.58 -13.65 -19.46
N ALA A 39 10.14 -13.31 -18.24
CA ALA A 39 10.07 -14.27 -17.14
C ALA A 39 9.15 -15.47 -17.45
N SER A 40 8.06 -15.25 -18.18
CA SER A 40 7.15 -16.32 -18.61
C SER A 40 7.80 -17.22 -19.66
N SER A 41 8.53 -16.63 -20.62
CA SER A 41 9.32 -17.36 -21.62
C SER A 41 10.39 -18.24 -20.93
N LEU A 42 11.19 -17.67 -20.03
CA LEU A 42 12.22 -18.39 -19.26
C LEU A 42 11.61 -19.56 -18.48
N ARG A 43 10.50 -19.34 -17.77
CA ARG A 43 9.82 -20.41 -17.03
C ARG A 43 9.33 -21.53 -17.96
N ARG A 44 8.79 -21.20 -19.13
CA ARG A 44 8.37 -22.21 -20.12
C ARG A 44 9.57 -22.98 -20.65
N ALA A 45 10.65 -22.29 -20.97
CA ALA A 45 11.88 -22.87 -21.49
C ALA A 45 12.57 -23.79 -20.47
N ILE A 46 12.52 -23.45 -19.17
CA ILE A 46 13.01 -24.30 -18.08
C ILE A 46 12.13 -25.55 -17.93
N ARG A 47 10.80 -25.40 -17.95
CA ARG A 47 9.86 -26.54 -17.80
C ARG A 47 9.93 -27.54 -18.96
N THR A 48 10.19 -27.05 -20.18
CA THR A 48 10.20 -27.85 -21.41
C THR A 48 11.60 -28.32 -21.80
N ALA A 49 12.61 -28.08 -20.96
CA ALA A 49 13.97 -28.54 -21.21
C ALA A 49 14.02 -30.07 -21.31
N ALA A 50 14.48 -30.58 -22.46
CA ALA A 50 14.59 -32.02 -22.72
C ALA A 50 15.63 -32.69 -21.82
N GLU A 51 16.75 -32.01 -21.56
CA GLU A 51 17.82 -32.49 -20.70
C GLU A 51 17.83 -31.74 -19.37
N LYS A 52 17.33 -32.43 -18.34
CA LYS A 52 17.39 -31.94 -16.96
C LYS A 52 18.84 -31.75 -16.53
N GLY A 53 19.18 -30.56 -16.07
CA GLY A 53 20.52 -30.21 -15.57
C GLY A 53 21.52 -29.81 -16.66
N SER A 54 21.08 -29.67 -17.92
CA SER A 54 21.90 -29.13 -19.00
C SER A 54 22.43 -27.73 -18.67
N VAL A 55 23.58 -27.36 -19.25
CA VAL A 55 24.19 -26.03 -19.08
C VAL A 55 23.20 -24.93 -19.48
N HIS A 56 22.42 -25.14 -20.56
CA HIS A 56 21.40 -24.20 -21.01
C HIS A 56 20.24 -24.03 -20.01
N GLN A 57 19.77 -25.12 -19.39
CA GLN A 57 18.75 -25.02 -18.35
C GLN A 57 19.28 -24.24 -17.14
N ARG A 58 20.47 -24.59 -16.65
CA ARG A 58 21.11 -23.93 -15.50
C ARG A 58 21.33 -22.43 -15.76
N LEU A 59 21.70 -22.08 -16.99
CA LEU A 59 21.87 -20.67 -17.39
C LEU A 59 20.54 -19.91 -17.31
N ARG A 60 19.45 -20.47 -17.84
CA ARG A 60 18.10 -19.86 -17.79
C ARG A 60 17.56 -19.75 -16.37
N GLU A 61 17.81 -20.75 -15.53
CA GLU A 61 17.46 -20.70 -14.11
C GLU A 61 18.21 -19.57 -13.41
N ARG A 62 19.51 -19.43 -13.71
CA ARG A 62 20.33 -18.37 -13.14
C ARG A 62 19.89 -16.99 -13.62
N GLU A 63 19.57 -16.83 -14.88
CA GLU A 63 19.04 -15.58 -15.44
C GLU A 63 17.75 -15.15 -14.73
N LEU A 64 16.78 -16.08 -14.59
CA LEU A 64 15.53 -15.82 -13.89
C LEU A 64 15.77 -15.47 -12.41
N GLU A 65 16.73 -16.13 -11.75
CA GLU A 65 17.12 -15.82 -10.38
C GLU A 65 17.70 -14.41 -10.25
N VAL A 66 18.59 -14.02 -11.15
CA VAL A 66 19.21 -12.68 -11.15
C VAL A 66 18.15 -11.62 -11.41
N MET A 67 17.26 -11.80 -12.39
CA MET A 67 16.16 -10.87 -12.64
C MET A 67 15.26 -10.69 -11.41
N ARG A 68 14.93 -11.78 -10.71
CA ARG A 68 14.14 -11.72 -9.48
C ARG A 68 14.83 -10.90 -8.39
N ARG A 69 16.14 -11.09 -8.22
CA ARG A 69 16.92 -10.33 -7.22
C ARG A 69 16.95 -8.84 -7.55
N VAL A 70 17.26 -8.48 -8.79
CA VAL A 70 17.30 -7.06 -9.21
C VAL A 70 15.93 -6.41 -9.08
N LEU A 71 14.85 -7.11 -9.47
CA LEU A 71 13.49 -6.59 -9.32
C LEU A 71 13.08 -6.44 -7.84
N ALA A 72 13.44 -7.40 -6.99
CA ALA A 72 13.19 -7.29 -5.55
C ALA A 72 13.92 -6.10 -4.95
N ASP A 73 15.21 -5.93 -5.24
CA ASP A 73 16.01 -4.80 -4.77
C ASP A 73 15.45 -3.45 -5.26
N LEU A 74 14.97 -3.39 -6.51
CA LEU A 74 14.27 -2.21 -7.05
C LEU A 74 13.02 -1.90 -6.21
N LEU A 75 12.16 -2.89 -5.99
CA LEU A 75 10.90 -2.70 -5.27
C LEU A 75 11.10 -2.34 -3.79
N GLU A 76 12.09 -2.93 -3.11
CA GLU A 76 12.44 -2.57 -1.73
C GLU A 76 12.90 -1.12 -1.60
N ARG A 77 13.71 -0.64 -2.56
CA ARG A 77 14.13 0.78 -2.60
C ARG A 77 12.94 1.70 -2.83
N ARG A 78 12.03 1.31 -3.73
CA ARG A 78 10.81 2.07 -4.01
C ARG A 78 9.89 2.10 -2.80
N LEU A 79 9.72 0.99 -2.09
CA LEU A 79 8.97 0.91 -0.84
C LEU A 79 9.48 1.92 0.19
N ALA A 80 10.80 1.98 0.41
CA ALA A 80 11.40 2.93 1.35
C ALA A 80 11.06 4.39 0.98
N LYS A 81 11.06 4.72 -0.31
CA LYS A 81 10.70 6.06 -0.81
C LYS A 81 9.22 6.37 -0.69
N VAL A 82 8.33 5.40 -0.92
CA VAL A 82 6.88 5.55 -0.71
C VAL A 82 6.59 5.82 0.76
N VAL A 83 7.22 5.07 1.67
CA VAL A 83 7.08 5.28 3.11
C VAL A 83 7.63 6.66 3.51
N GLY A 84 8.80 7.05 3.01
CA GLY A 84 9.36 8.38 3.23
C GLY A 84 8.42 9.51 2.78
N ALA A 85 7.87 9.38 1.56
CA ALA A 85 6.89 10.33 1.02
C ALA A 85 5.62 10.42 1.90
N ALA A 86 5.13 9.29 2.41
CA ALA A 86 3.98 9.25 3.31
C ALA A 86 4.25 9.96 4.66
N LEU A 87 5.46 9.79 5.21
CA LEU A 87 5.91 10.49 6.43
C LEU A 87 6.00 12.01 6.20
N GLU A 88 6.54 12.43 5.06
CA GLU A 88 6.67 13.83 4.65
C GLU A 88 5.33 14.47 4.24
N GLY A 89 4.29 13.67 3.99
CA GLY A 89 2.98 14.15 3.53
C GLY A 89 2.97 14.60 2.07
N ARG A 90 3.95 14.18 1.28
CA ARG A 90 4.08 14.54 -0.14
C ARG A 90 3.63 13.38 -1.02
N VAL A 91 2.90 13.70 -2.09
CA VAL A 91 2.42 12.68 -3.03
C VAL A 91 3.61 12.15 -3.85
N PRO A 92 3.85 10.83 -3.88
CA PRO A 92 4.92 10.26 -4.67
C PRO A 92 4.60 10.36 -6.17
N GLU A 93 5.40 11.14 -6.89
CA GLU A 93 5.38 11.16 -8.36
C GLU A 93 5.96 9.86 -8.91
N ASN A 94 5.49 9.40 -10.09
CA ASN A 94 5.92 8.14 -10.72
C ASN A 94 5.65 6.86 -9.89
N ALA A 95 4.72 6.91 -8.95
CA ALA A 95 4.25 5.73 -8.24
C ALA A 95 3.45 4.81 -9.17
N LEU A 96 3.70 3.51 -9.06
CA LEU A 96 2.84 2.49 -9.65
C LEU A 96 1.50 2.46 -8.91
N LEU A 97 0.45 1.92 -9.54
CA LEU A 97 -0.90 1.93 -8.97
C LEU A 97 -0.96 1.32 -7.55
N PHE A 98 -0.30 0.17 -7.35
CA PHE A 98 -0.27 -0.49 -6.04
C PHE A 98 0.57 0.29 -5.00
N GLU A 99 1.58 1.04 -5.44
CA GLU A 99 2.38 1.91 -4.56
C GLU A 99 1.56 3.13 -4.11
N LEU A 100 0.71 3.66 -5.00
CA LEU A 100 -0.20 4.75 -4.68
C LEU A 100 -1.28 4.31 -3.67
N GLN A 101 -1.80 3.09 -3.82
CA GLN A 101 -2.73 2.50 -2.85
C GLN A 101 -2.08 2.36 -1.47
N LEU A 102 -0.86 1.81 -1.41
CA LEU A 102 -0.09 1.73 -0.17
C LEU A 102 0.15 3.13 0.45
N TYR A 103 0.52 4.12 -0.36
CA TYR A 103 0.69 5.49 0.10
C TYR A 103 -0.58 6.05 0.77
N GLN A 104 -1.75 5.85 0.18
CA GLN A 104 -3.02 6.33 0.74
C GLN A 104 -3.36 5.66 2.07
N GLU A 105 -3.13 4.36 2.18
CA GLU A 105 -3.32 3.61 3.44
C GLU A 105 -2.35 4.09 4.53
N LEU A 106 -1.07 4.29 4.18
CA LEU A 106 -0.06 4.83 5.08
C LEU A 106 -0.41 6.24 5.56
N ARG A 107 -0.82 7.14 4.65
CA ARG A 107 -1.25 8.50 5.03
C ARG A 107 -2.41 8.47 6.01
N THR A 108 -3.43 7.65 5.75
CA THR A 108 -4.59 7.50 6.63
C THR A 108 -4.18 7.02 8.03
N ALA A 109 -3.29 6.02 8.10
CA ALA A 109 -2.79 5.49 9.36
C ALA A 109 -1.93 6.52 10.12
N LEU A 110 -1.03 7.21 9.42
CA LEU A 110 -0.15 8.23 10.00
C LEU A 110 -0.94 9.43 10.50
N ASP A 111 -1.93 9.91 9.75
CA ASP A 111 -2.78 11.02 10.18
C ASP A 111 -3.60 10.64 11.41
N SER A 112 -4.17 9.44 11.44
CA SER A 112 -4.88 8.92 12.63
C SER A 112 -3.97 8.82 13.86
N TYR A 113 -2.70 8.44 13.67
CA TYR A 113 -1.73 8.38 14.75
C TYR A 113 -1.29 9.78 15.22
N ARG A 114 -1.12 10.73 14.30
CA ARG A 114 -0.82 12.13 14.62
C ARG A 114 -1.93 12.79 15.40
N ASP A 115 -3.19 12.55 15.05
CA ASP A 115 -4.34 13.04 15.80
C ASP A 115 -4.31 12.52 17.25
N LEU A 116 -4.05 11.22 17.43
CA LEU A 116 -3.89 10.62 18.77
C LEU A 116 -2.73 11.25 19.55
N MET A 117 -1.58 11.48 18.89
CA MET A 117 -0.45 12.15 19.52
C MET A 117 -0.79 13.57 19.98
N LEU A 118 -1.48 14.35 19.14
CA LEU A 118 -1.90 15.71 19.47
C LEU A 118 -2.80 15.71 20.71
N GLN A 119 -3.77 14.79 20.77
CA GLN A 119 -4.62 14.60 21.95
C GLN A 119 -3.81 14.22 23.19
N ALA A 120 -2.87 13.29 23.06
CA ALA A 120 -2.02 12.88 24.16
C ALA A 120 -1.19 14.03 24.76
N VAL A 121 -0.71 14.93 23.88
CA VAL A 121 0.05 16.11 24.26
C VAL A 121 -0.86 17.16 24.89
N GLU A 122 -2.07 17.38 24.35
CA GLU A 122 -3.08 18.28 24.94
C GLU A 122 -3.47 17.82 26.36
N ASP A 123 -3.73 16.51 26.53
CA ASP A 123 -4.21 15.93 27.79
C ASP A 123 -3.05 15.66 28.80
N LEU A 124 -1.79 15.76 28.36
CA LEU A 124 -0.59 15.33 29.10
C LEU A 124 -0.69 13.90 29.67
N ASP A 125 -1.52 13.04 29.07
CA ASP A 125 -1.77 11.67 29.49
C ASP A 125 -1.50 10.66 28.36
N LEU A 126 -0.34 10.03 28.42
CA LEU A 126 0.04 8.97 27.49
C LEU A 126 -0.59 7.60 27.83
N ARG A 127 -1.13 7.42 29.04
CA ARG A 127 -1.62 6.11 29.52
C ARG A 127 -3.00 5.78 28.97
N GLY A 128 -3.80 6.80 28.64
CA GLY A 128 -5.10 6.66 27.97
C GLY A 128 -5.00 6.47 26.44
N CYS A 129 -3.82 6.62 25.86
CA CYS A 129 -3.62 6.63 24.42
C CYS A 129 -3.56 5.21 23.83
N THR A 130 -4.72 4.66 23.47
CA THR A 130 -4.78 3.39 22.74
C THR A 130 -4.89 3.64 21.24
N TYR A 131 -3.86 3.30 20.47
CA TYR A 131 -3.93 3.28 19.02
C TYR A 131 -4.87 2.16 18.56
N ARG A 132 -6.11 2.53 18.21
CA ARG A 132 -7.07 1.60 17.60
C ARG A 132 -7.01 1.77 16.10
N ARG A 133 -6.20 0.94 15.47
CA ARG A 133 -6.09 0.88 14.01
C ARG A 133 -7.50 0.68 13.45
N GLY A 134 -7.95 1.61 12.62
CA GLY A 134 -9.24 1.52 11.96
C GLY A 134 -10.43 1.58 12.90
N GLN A 135 -10.59 2.66 13.66
CA GLN A 135 -11.93 3.08 14.09
C GLN A 135 -12.15 4.55 13.75
N ALA A 136 -13.16 4.84 12.93
CA ALA A 136 -13.58 6.19 12.61
C ALA A 136 -14.77 6.57 13.49
N LEU A 137 -14.67 7.73 14.14
CA LEU A 137 -15.79 8.33 14.84
C LEU A 137 -16.69 9.05 13.83
N LEU A 138 -17.96 8.69 13.84
CA LEU A 138 -18.96 9.20 12.90
C LEU A 138 -20.16 9.76 13.67
N VAL A 139 -20.70 10.89 13.21
CA VAL A 139 -22.05 11.35 13.55
C VAL A 139 -22.97 10.98 12.40
N PHE A 140 -24.04 10.27 12.69
CA PHE A 140 -25.06 9.97 11.70
C PHE A 140 -25.96 11.18 11.48
N MET A 141 -26.10 11.62 10.24
CA MET A 141 -26.92 12.78 9.87
C MET A 141 -28.39 12.42 9.67
N GLU A 142 -28.67 11.13 9.51
CA GLU A 142 -29.99 10.53 9.31
C GLU A 142 -30.09 9.18 10.05
N ASP A 143 -31.28 8.62 10.16
CA ASP A 143 -31.47 7.29 10.76
C ASP A 143 -30.85 6.20 9.86
N HIS A 144 -30.03 5.34 10.44
CA HIS A 144 -29.31 4.29 9.74
C HIS A 144 -29.54 2.93 10.39
N PRO A 145 -29.89 1.89 9.62
CA PRO A 145 -30.07 0.54 10.15
C PRO A 145 -28.78 0.01 10.77
N ALA A 146 -28.92 -1.00 11.64
CA ALA A 146 -27.78 -1.66 12.24
C ALA A 146 -26.87 -2.26 11.16
N VAL A 147 -25.56 -2.15 11.34
CA VAL A 147 -24.55 -2.66 10.42
C VAL A 147 -23.73 -3.75 11.10
N THR A 148 -23.43 -4.81 10.37
CA THR A 148 -22.57 -5.90 10.85
C THR A 148 -21.13 -5.61 10.46
N ASP A 149 -20.21 -5.65 11.42
CA ASP A 149 -18.78 -5.49 11.15
C ASP A 149 -18.13 -6.77 10.62
N GLU A 150 -16.86 -6.69 10.22
CA GLU A 150 -16.06 -7.81 9.71
C GLU A 150 -15.89 -8.95 10.73
N GLU A 151 -16.11 -8.67 12.02
CA GLU A 151 -16.02 -9.62 13.11
C GLU A 151 -17.39 -10.26 13.43
N GLY A 152 -18.41 -9.97 12.60
CA GLY A 152 -19.77 -10.49 12.76
C GLY A 152 -20.59 -9.80 13.84
N ARG A 153 -20.10 -8.69 14.43
CA ARG A 153 -20.79 -7.97 15.49
C ARG A 153 -21.74 -6.95 14.89
N ARG A 154 -23.01 -7.03 15.31
CA ARG A 154 -24.05 -6.10 14.89
C ARG A 154 -23.94 -4.81 15.72
N ARG A 155 -23.78 -3.68 15.04
CA ARG A 155 -23.68 -2.34 15.65
C ARG A 155 -24.86 -1.48 15.21
N GLY A 156 -25.46 -0.75 16.15
CA GLY A 156 -26.66 0.06 15.89
C GLY A 156 -27.96 -0.69 16.20
N PRO A 157 -29.14 -0.17 15.81
CA PRO A 157 -29.39 0.90 14.83
C PRO A 157 -28.94 2.30 15.28
N PHE A 158 -28.54 3.13 14.32
CA PHE A 158 -28.06 4.49 14.57
C PHE A 158 -29.17 5.49 14.27
N ARG A 159 -29.41 6.42 15.19
CA ARG A 159 -30.37 7.52 14.98
C ARG A 159 -29.66 8.77 14.47
N ARG A 160 -30.39 9.67 13.83
CA ARG A 160 -29.91 11.01 13.51
C ARG A 160 -29.32 11.69 14.75
N GLY A 161 -28.09 12.18 14.62
CA GLY A 161 -27.30 12.79 15.69
C GLY A 161 -26.53 11.81 16.57
N SER A 162 -26.70 10.49 16.39
CA SER A 162 -25.94 9.50 17.16
C SER A 162 -24.48 9.45 16.72
N ILE A 163 -23.60 9.27 17.71
CA ILE A 163 -22.15 9.17 17.51
C ILE A 163 -21.76 7.69 17.66
N ALA A 164 -21.03 7.17 16.68
CA ALA A 164 -20.56 5.79 16.71
C ALA A 164 -19.08 5.70 16.32
N SER A 165 -18.38 4.77 16.97
CA SER A 165 -17.03 4.36 16.57
C SER A 165 -17.14 3.08 15.74
N LEU A 166 -16.84 3.18 14.44
CA LEU A 166 -17.00 2.08 13.47
C LEU A 166 -15.67 1.72 12.82
N PRO A 167 -15.45 0.44 12.47
CA PRO A 167 -14.32 0.02 11.64
C PRO A 167 -14.30 0.77 10.29
N PRO A 168 -13.12 0.98 9.66
CA PRO A 168 -12.95 1.86 8.51
C PRO A 168 -13.80 1.44 7.32
N VAL A 169 -13.93 0.14 7.05
CA VAL A 169 -14.76 -0.36 5.95
C VAL A 169 -16.23 -0.02 6.18
N THR A 170 -16.75 -0.29 7.39
CA THR A 170 -18.12 0.08 7.77
C THR A 170 -18.34 1.58 7.79
N ALA A 171 -17.33 2.33 8.22
CA ALA A 171 -17.39 3.79 8.29
C ALA A 171 -17.41 4.43 6.91
N LEU A 172 -16.61 3.91 5.97
CA LEU A 172 -16.56 4.40 4.59
C LEU A 172 -17.92 4.24 3.90
N LEU A 173 -18.59 3.10 4.08
CA LEU A 173 -19.94 2.88 3.54
C LEU A 173 -20.96 3.92 4.03
N ALA A 174 -20.88 4.32 5.30
CA ALA A 174 -21.76 5.34 5.86
C ALA A 174 -21.41 6.77 5.40
N LEU A 175 -20.13 7.04 5.13
CA LEU A 175 -19.62 8.30 4.60
C LEU A 175 -19.97 8.48 3.11
N ASP A 176 -19.72 7.46 2.27
CA ASP A 176 -20.00 7.49 0.82
C ASP A 176 -21.50 7.61 0.52
N ALA A 177 -22.33 7.02 1.37
CA ALA A 177 -23.78 7.17 1.29
C ALA A 177 -24.28 8.57 1.71
N GLY A 178 -23.40 9.45 2.21
CA GLY A 178 -23.74 10.77 2.73
C GLY A 178 -24.53 10.75 4.05
N LYS A 179 -24.65 9.58 4.69
CA LYS A 179 -25.51 9.37 5.86
C LYS A 179 -24.79 9.67 7.18
N ALA A 180 -23.48 9.77 7.16
CA ALA A 180 -22.67 10.10 8.32
C ALA A 180 -21.60 11.12 7.98
N ARG A 181 -21.11 11.82 9.00
CA ARG A 181 -19.98 12.74 8.92
C ARG A 181 -18.93 12.34 9.94
N ARG A 182 -17.66 12.42 9.57
CA ARG A 182 -16.56 12.15 10.50
C ARG A 182 -16.51 13.23 11.59
N ILE A 183 -16.42 12.79 12.84
CA ILE A 183 -16.18 13.66 13.98
C ILE A 183 -14.72 13.49 14.39
N PRO A 184 -14.03 14.59 14.74
CA PRO A 184 -12.79 14.50 15.51
C PRO A 184 -13.05 13.68 16.79
N PRO A 185 -12.09 12.87 17.27
CA PRO A 185 -12.28 12.12 18.50
C PRO A 185 -12.61 13.07 19.67
N PRO A 186 -13.55 12.71 20.57
CA PRO A 186 -14.02 13.62 21.61
C PRO A 186 -12.87 13.99 22.55
N ARG A 187 -12.70 15.31 22.78
CA ARG A 187 -11.87 15.83 23.88
C ARG A 187 -12.51 15.40 25.20
N ARG A 188 -11.73 14.81 26.12
CA ARG A 188 -12.25 14.49 27.45
C ARG A 188 -12.48 15.78 28.25
N PRO A 189 -13.57 15.89 29.04
CA PRO A 189 -13.71 16.98 29.99
C PRO A 189 -12.75 16.79 31.18
N GLU A 190 -12.23 17.92 31.66
CA GLU A 190 -11.24 18.12 32.74
C GLU A 190 -11.51 17.35 34.04
#